data_AF-A0A974SD66-F1
#
_entry.id   AF-A0A974SD66-F1
#
_cell.length_a   1.000
_cell.length_b   1.000
_cell.length_c   1.000
_cell.angle_alpha   90.00
_cell.angle_beta   90.00
_cell.angle_gamma   90.00
#
_symmetry.space_group_name_H-M   'P 1'
#
loop_
_entity.id
_entity.type
_entity.pdbx_description
1 polymer ?
#
loop_
_entity_poly.entity_id
_entity_poly.type
_entity_poly.pdbx_seq_one_letter_code
_entity_poly.pdbx_strand_id
1 'polypeptide(L)'
;MIWGIYKGGALSLDDIEITKTNESFESGAYTNTNFTAGSGMITNDPAKVITGQYSAYLTSPLSKVWKEFTYSDPSKFKFEGNTTYSVTFSYKSLDMDALESERFFYFLARSTDNLEDKGWMTWKASTGNKEKKTITFTTGSKENYYLIWGIHKGGALSLDDITIHKVSESFERGSYSGTDFLPVVGIISSDPSKVVNGFYSAYLSSPTSKEWIEFASTDTNKVKFQSNTTYTVSFAYRSIDMQPTDSNRFFYFSARGIDNTEVKGWTSWNDVTGTQGTKTVTFTTGDQTNYYLFWGIHGGGALSIDDIVIQQLTTYQYDANGRLVQIRMPDNQVVRYSYDLNGNLISTKVD
;
A
#
# COMPACT_ATOMS: atom_id res chain seq x y z
N MET A 1 18.43 -17.85 -9.39
CA MET A 1 17.80 -18.05 -10.72
C MET A 1 18.88 -18.35 -11.73
N ILE A 2 18.65 -19.26 -12.68
CA ILE A 2 19.54 -19.52 -13.81
C ILE A 2 18.79 -19.11 -15.07
N TRP A 3 19.36 -18.18 -15.83
CA TRP A 3 18.92 -17.82 -17.17
C TRP A 3 19.87 -18.45 -18.17
N GLY A 4 19.37 -19.10 -19.21
CA GLY A 4 20.22 -19.78 -20.18
C GLY A 4 19.49 -20.18 -21.45
N ILE A 5 20.26 -20.38 -22.52
CA ILE A 5 19.78 -20.84 -23.81
C ILE A 5 20.22 -22.29 -24.00
N TYR A 6 19.30 -23.18 -24.34
CA TYR A 6 19.61 -24.56 -24.70
C TYR A 6 19.46 -24.75 -26.22
N LYS A 7 20.53 -25.22 -26.89
CA LYS A 7 20.63 -25.42 -28.35
C LYS A 7 20.76 -24.16 -29.23
N GLY A 8 21.37 -23.09 -28.70
CA GLY A 8 21.78 -21.91 -29.48
C GLY A 8 20.72 -20.81 -29.59
N GLY A 9 21.18 -19.56 -29.75
CA GLY A 9 20.36 -18.34 -29.78
C GLY A 9 21.07 -17.16 -29.10
N ALA A 10 20.39 -16.01 -29.01
CA ALA A 10 20.80 -14.86 -28.20
C ALA A 10 19.71 -14.56 -27.16
N LEU A 11 20.12 -14.31 -25.91
CA LEU A 11 19.26 -13.93 -24.79
C LEU A 11 19.75 -12.56 -24.31
N SER A 12 18.92 -11.54 -24.50
CA SER A 12 19.14 -10.23 -23.89
C SER A 12 18.29 -10.15 -22.64
N LEU A 13 18.92 -9.87 -21.51
CA LEU A 13 18.28 -9.57 -20.25
C LEU A 13 18.60 -8.11 -19.94
N ASP A 14 17.58 -7.31 -19.66
CA ASP A 14 17.74 -5.92 -19.27
C ASP A 14 16.84 -5.63 -18.06
N ASP A 15 17.22 -4.66 -17.23
CA ASP A 15 16.49 -4.22 -16.02
C ASP A 15 16.04 -5.34 -15.06
N ILE A 16 16.90 -6.35 -14.81
CA ILE A 16 16.60 -7.36 -13.77
C ILE A 16 16.78 -6.73 -12.38
N GLU A 17 15.66 -6.40 -11.75
CA GLU A 17 15.60 -6.06 -10.32
C GLU A 17 15.09 -7.26 -9.51
N ILE A 18 15.88 -7.72 -8.53
CA ILE A 18 15.45 -8.75 -7.56
C ILE A 18 15.40 -8.09 -6.19
N THR A 19 14.21 -7.73 -5.76
CA THR A 19 13.94 -7.20 -4.42
C THR A 19 13.19 -8.24 -3.59
N LYS A 20 13.68 -8.49 -2.36
CA LYS A 20 12.95 -9.29 -1.38
C LYS A 20 11.75 -8.46 -0.91
N THR A 21 10.56 -8.81 -1.37
CA THR A 21 9.32 -8.06 -1.08
C THR A 21 8.58 -8.55 0.16
N ASN A 22 8.92 -9.74 0.67
CA ASN A 22 8.33 -10.31 1.89
C ASN A 22 9.41 -10.95 2.77
N GLU A 23 9.13 -11.09 4.06
CA GLU A 23 9.92 -11.90 4.98
C GLU A 23 9.22 -13.23 5.25
N SER A 24 9.78 -14.30 4.68
CA SER A 24 9.33 -15.67 4.85
C SER A 24 10.21 -16.50 5.80
N PHE A 25 11.25 -15.90 6.40
CA PHE A 25 12.18 -16.55 7.34
C PHE A 25 12.95 -17.78 6.80
N GLU A 26 12.88 -18.05 5.49
CA GLU A 26 13.49 -19.23 4.84
C GLU A 26 15.02 -19.29 4.92
N SER A 27 15.67 -18.24 5.41
CA SER A 27 17.10 -18.30 5.77
C SER A 27 17.37 -19.12 7.04
N GLY A 28 16.33 -19.50 7.78
CA GLY A 28 16.44 -20.27 9.04
C GLY A 28 16.83 -19.43 10.25
N ALA A 29 17.00 -18.11 10.11
CA ALA A 29 17.44 -17.21 11.17
C ALA A 29 16.89 -15.78 10.99
N TYR A 30 16.90 -15.00 12.08
CA TYR A 30 16.56 -13.58 12.07
C TYR A 30 17.66 -12.65 11.55
N THR A 31 18.93 -13.08 11.55
CA THR A 31 20.09 -12.21 11.27
C THR A 31 20.04 -11.51 9.91
N ASN A 32 19.46 -12.17 8.90
CA ASN A 32 19.35 -11.67 7.54
C ASN A 32 17.92 -11.17 7.20
N THR A 33 17.17 -10.80 8.22
CA THR A 33 15.80 -10.28 8.10
C THR A 33 15.74 -8.81 8.53
N ASN A 34 14.63 -8.15 8.23
CA ASN A 34 14.28 -6.83 8.79
C ASN A 34 13.64 -6.94 10.19
N PHE A 35 13.76 -8.09 10.85
CA PHE A 35 13.08 -8.38 12.11
C PHE A 35 14.06 -8.87 13.18
N THR A 36 13.67 -8.69 14.44
CA THR A 36 14.38 -9.21 15.60
C THR A 36 13.46 -10.08 16.45
N ALA A 37 14.06 -11.07 17.11
CA ALA A 37 13.36 -12.24 17.60
C ALA A 37 12.46 -12.02 18.82
N GLY A 38 12.44 -10.86 19.48
CA GLY A 38 11.69 -10.67 20.73
C GLY A 38 11.80 -11.87 21.69
N SER A 39 10.69 -12.61 21.88
CA SER A 39 10.68 -13.93 22.54
C SER A 39 10.46 -15.11 21.58
N GLY A 40 10.27 -14.87 20.29
CA GLY A 40 10.13 -15.88 19.26
C GLY A 40 11.43 -16.53 18.82
N MET A 41 11.28 -17.54 17.97
CA MET A 41 12.37 -18.30 17.37
C MET A 41 12.00 -18.74 15.96
N ILE A 42 12.99 -19.09 15.13
CA ILE A 42 12.72 -19.73 13.84
C ILE A 42 12.62 -21.26 14.05
N THR A 43 11.68 -21.91 13.37
CA THR A 43 11.43 -23.35 13.48
C THR A 43 11.28 -23.99 12.10
N ASN A 44 11.73 -25.24 11.98
CA ASN A 44 11.49 -26.12 10.84
C ASN A 44 10.58 -27.32 11.18
N ASP A 45 10.00 -27.35 12.38
CA ASP A 45 8.99 -28.34 12.76
C ASP A 45 7.76 -28.24 11.83
N PRO A 46 7.43 -29.29 11.05
CA PRO A 46 6.31 -29.26 10.11
C PRO A 46 4.96 -28.92 10.77
N ALA A 47 4.78 -29.24 12.06
CA ALA A 47 3.58 -28.88 12.79
C ALA A 47 3.45 -27.37 13.01
N LYS A 48 4.57 -26.64 13.03
CA LYS A 48 4.63 -25.20 13.31
C LYS A 48 4.84 -24.34 12.05
N VAL A 49 5.45 -24.92 11.02
CA VAL A 49 5.69 -24.24 9.74
C VAL A 49 4.37 -23.92 9.03
N ILE A 50 4.34 -22.74 8.40
CA ILE A 50 3.22 -22.24 7.60
C ILE A 50 3.47 -22.56 6.13
N THR A 51 4.58 -22.08 5.57
CA THR A 51 5.00 -22.28 4.18
C THR A 51 6.50 -22.56 4.13
N GLY A 52 6.96 -23.13 3.01
CA GLY A 52 8.37 -23.45 2.79
C GLY A 52 8.99 -24.35 3.87
N GLN A 53 10.22 -24.05 4.27
CA GLN A 53 11.01 -24.86 5.21
C GLN A 53 11.01 -24.27 6.63
N TYR A 54 10.89 -22.96 6.77
CA TYR A 54 11.00 -22.28 8.05
C TYR A 54 9.88 -21.28 8.27
N SER A 55 9.43 -21.14 9.51
CA SER A 55 8.58 -20.01 9.93
C SER A 55 9.06 -19.48 11.29
N ALA A 56 8.68 -18.25 11.64
CA ALA A 56 8.84 -17.77 13.00
C ALA A 56 7.77 -18.41 13.91
N TYR A 57 8.12 -18.68 15.16
CA TYR A 57 7.23 -19.30 16.15
C TYR A 57 7.42 -18.72 17.56
N LEU A 58 6.31 -18.60 18.29
CA LEU A 58 6.27 -18.27 19.71
C LEU A 58 5.26 -19.16 20.46
N THR A 59 5.62 -19.57 21.68
CA THR A 59 4.67 -20.07 22.69
C THR A 59 4.70 -19.19 23.94
N SER A 60 3.56 -19.05 24.61
CA SER A 60 3.39 -18.28 25.84
C SER A 60 2.58 -19.09 26.86
N PRO A 61 3.03 -19.19 28.13
CA PRO A 61 2.24 -19.83 29.19
C PRO A 61 1.07 -18.92 29.62
N LEU A 62 0.01 -19.50 30.18
CA LEU A 62 -1.17 -18.77 30.68
C LEU A 62 -0.83 -17.71 31.76
N SER A 63 0.26 -17.91 32.51
CA SER A 63 0.74 -16.96 33.52
C SER A 63 1.36 -15.70 32.94
N LYS A 64 1.74 -15.70 31.65
CA LYS A 64 2.39 -14.56 31.01
C LYS A 64 1.32 -13.69 30.35
N VAL A 65 1.04 -12.55 30.98
CA VAL A 65 0.02 -11.60 30.53
C VAL A 65 0.37 -11.03 29.16
N TRP A 66 1.57 -10.46 28.99
CA TRP A 66 2.06 -9.95 27.71
C TRP A 66 3.33 -10.70 27.32
N LYS A 67 3.35 -11.33 26.14
CA LYS A 67 4.56 -11.93 25.58
C LYS A 67 4.74 -11.46 24.14
N GLU A 68 5.69 -10.56 23.96
CA GLU A 68 6.06 -10.02 22.65
C GLU A 68 6.83 -11.08 21.86
N PHE A 69 6.39 -11.29 20.63
CA PHE A 69 6.91 -12.28 19.71
C PHE A 69 8.13 -11.73 19.00
N THR A 70 7.93 -10.83 18.05
CA THR A 70 8.96 -10.38 17.12
C THR A 70 8.73 -8.90 16.83
N TYR A 71 9.81 -8.19 16.48
CA TYR A 71 9.78 -6.78 16.15
C TYR A 71 10.30 -6.54 14.75
N SER A 72 9.79 -5.53 14.04
CA SER A 72 10.57 -4.96 12.92
C SER A 72 11.78 -4.19 13.48
N ASP A 73 12.89 -4.18 12.76
CA ASP A 73 14.11 -3.47 13.12
C ASP A 73 14.06 -2.01 12.59
N PRO A 74 13.92 -0.99 13.45
CA PRO A 74 13.83 0.41 13.02
C PRO A 74 15.11 0.93 12.34
N SER A 75 16.24 0.23 12.46
CA SER A 75 17.47 0.58 11.74
C SER A 75 17.46 0.09 10.28
N LYS A 76 16.68 -0.94 9.98
CA LYS A 76 16.59 -1.57 8.65
C LYS A 76 15.36 -1.13 7.86
N PHE A 77 14.25 -0.86 8.56
CA PHE A 77 13.03 -0.33 7.95
C PHE A 77 12.54 0.87 8.75
N LYS A 78 12.44 2.03 8.08
CA LYS A 78 11.98 3.28 8.69
C LYS A 78 10.59 3.62 8.19
N PHE A 79 9.69 3.84 9.13
CA PHE A 79 8.37 4.39 8.83
C PHE A 79 8.45 5.91 8.76
N GLU A 80 7.87 6.47 7.72
CA GLU A 80 7.63 7.91 7.62
C GLU A 80 6.50 8.33 8.57
N GLY A 81 6.58 9.55 9.11
CA GLY A 81 5.51 10.13 9.93
C GLY A 81 4.24 10.34 9.10
N ASN A 82 3.09 10.44 9.74
CA ASN A 82 1.79 10.76 9.11
C ASN A 82 1.45 9.94 7.86
N THR A 83 2.00 8.72 7.74
CA THR A 83 1.97 7.94 6.51
C THR A 83 1.19 6.65 6.77
N THR A 84 0.35 6.27 5.82
CA THR A 84 -0.46 5.06 5.91
C THR A 84 0.33 3.87 5.36
N TYR A 85 0.40 2.79 6.15
CA TYR A 85 1.00 1.52 5.78
C TYR A 85 -0.01 0.39 5.90
N SER A 86 0.19 -0.64 5.09
CA SER A 86 -0.49 -1.92 5.21
C SER A 86 0.53 -3.02 5.50
N VAL A 87 0.26 -3.82 6.53
CA VAL A 87 1.08 -4.95 6.93
C VAL A 87 0.27 -6.21 6.73
N THR A 88 0.76 -7.11 5.88
CA THR A 88 0.14 -8.41 5.63
C THR A 88 1.06 -9.51 6.14
N PHE A 89 0.51 -10.53 6.77
CA PHE A 89 1.28 -11.69 7.24
C PHE A 89 0.42 -12.95 7.22
N SER A 90 1.05 -14.08 6.93
CA SER A 90 0.48 -15.40 7.15
C SER A 90 0.68 -15.78 8.62
N TYR A 91 -0.33 -16.39 9.25
CA TYR A 91 -0.24 -16.88 10.61
C TYR A 91 -0.83 -18.29 10.77
N LYS A 92 -0.34 -19.02 11.76
CA LYS A 92 -0.89 -20.30 12.18
C LYS A 92 -1.12 -20.31 13.68
N SER A 93 -2.36 -20.51 14.10
CA SER A 93 -2.72 -20.67 15.51
C SER A 93 -2.43 -22.10 15.94
N LEU A 94 -1.63 -22.29 16.98
CA LEU A 94 -1.21 -23.60 17.48
C LEU A 94 -1.75 -23.89 18.89
N ASP A 95 -2.07 -22.84 19.64
CA ASP A 95 -2.80 -22.92 20.89
C ASP A 95 -3.52 -21.60 21.12
N MET A 96 -4.85 -21.64 21.08
CA MET A 96 -5.72 -20.53 21.44
C MET A 96 -7.08 -21.08 21.83
N ASP A 97 -7.53 -20.78 23.05
CA ASP A 97 -8.92 -20.94 23.42
C ASP A 97 -9.69 -19.67 23.02
N ALA A 98 -10.51 -19.79 21.98
CA ALA A 98 -11.25 -18.66 21.44
C ALA A 98 -12.38 -18.18 22.38
N LEU A 99 -12.83 -19.03 23.33
CA LEU A 99 -13.89 -18.70 24.28
C LEU A 99 -13.36 -17.86 25.46
N GLU A 100 -12.09 -18.02 25.82
CA GLU A 100 -11.44 -17.25 26.88
C GLU A 100 -11.23 -15.80 26.45
N SER A 101 -11.98 -14.87 27.03
CA SER A 101 -12.03 -13.45 26.60
C SER A 101 -10.66 -12.78 26.57
N GLU A 102 -9.82 -13.12 27.54
CA GLU A 102 -8.51 -12.53 27.76
C GLU A 102 -7.38 -13.19 26.96
N ARG A 103 -7.63 -14.29 26.23
CA ARG A 103 -6.62 -14.93 25.39
C ARG A 103 -6.74 -14.42 23.97
N PHE A 104 -5.68 -13.78 23.46
CA PHE A 104 -5.65 -13.29 22.08
C PHE A 104 -4.23 -13.11 21.58
N PHE A 105 -4.10 -13.12 20.25
CA PHE A 105 -2.92 -12.60 19.56
C PHE A 105 -3.12 -11.11 19.31
N TYR A 106 -2.03 -10.36 19.24
CA TYR A 106 -2.09 -8.93 18.96
C TYR A 106 -0.99 -8.46 18.03
N PHE A 107 -1.26 -7.31 17.42
CA PHE A 107 -0.34 -6.54 16.59
C PHE A 107 -0.49 -5.05 16.92
N LEU A 108 0.62 -4.31 16.85
CA LEU A 108 0.63 -2.85 16.86
C LEU A 108 1.94 -2.31 16.28
N ALA A 109 1.95 -1.04 15.88
CA ALA A 109 3.16 -0.26 15.68
C ALA A 109 3.37 0.66 16.88
N ARG A 110 4.56 0.66 17.48
CA ARG A 110 4.91 1.45 18.66
C ARG A 110 6.07 2.39 18.36
N SER A 111 6.03 3.61 18.88
CA SER A 111 7.20 4.49 18.87
C SER A 111 8.25 3.99 19.86
N THR A 112 9.54 4.09 19.52
CA THR A 112 10.64 3.58 20.40
C THR A 112 10.74 4.25 21.79
N ASP A 113 10.06 5.37 21.99
CA ASP A 113 9.90 6.03 23.31
C ASP A 113 8.69 5.51 24.12
N ASN A 114 7.93 4.56 23.57
CA ASN A 114 6.72 3.96 24.14
C ASN A 114 5.57 4.95 24.42
N LEU A 115 5.53 6.08 23.70
CA LEU A 115 4.49 7.10 23.91
C LEU A 115 3.34 7.02 22.90
N GLU A 116 3.49 6.32 21.78
CA GLU A 116 2.47 6.21 20.74
C GLU A 116 2.33 4.77 20.23
N ASP A 117 1.10 4.26 20.26
CA ASP A 117 0.71 3.00 19.64
C ASP A 117 -0.26 3.27 18.48
N LYS A 118 -0.05 2.61 17.34
CA LYS A 118 -0.87 2.70 16.13
C LYS A 118 -1.21 1.30 15.63
N GLY A 119 -2.33 1.18 14.92
CA GLY A 119 -2.71 -0.09 14.29
C GLY A 119 -3.00 -1.21 15.27
N TRP A 120 -3.37 -0.90 16.52
CA TRP A 120 -3.72 -1.91 17.52
C TRP A 120 -4.82 -2.83 16.98
N MET A 121 -4.50 -4.12 16.94
CA MET A 121 -5.41 -5.16 16.48
C MET A 121 -5.23 -6.39 17.34
N THR A 122 -6.34 -7.00 17.74
CA THR A 122 -6.35 -8.31 18.40
C THR A 122 -7.12 -9.31 17.56
N TRP A 123 -6.76 -10.58 17.67
CA TRP A 123 -7.54 -11.66 17.07
C TRP A 123 -7.39 -12.97 17.82
N LYS A 124 -8.32 -13.87 17.56
CA LYS A 124 -8.33 -15.25 18.03
C LYS A 124 -8.59 -16.15 16.83
N ALA A 125 -8.02 -17.34 16.85
CA ALA A 125 -8.24 -18.33 15.81
C ALA A 125 -8.07 -19.72 16.43
N SER A 126 -8.97 -20.65 16.09
CA SER A 126 -8.91 -22.02 16.58
C SER A 126 -7.57 -22.68 16.27
N THR A 127 -7.11 -23.59 17.13
CA THR A 127 -5.89 -24.37 16.90
C THR A 127 -5.92 -25.08 15.55
N GLY A 128 -4.82 -25.00 14.82
CA GLY A 128 -4.67 -25.53 13.46
C GLY A 128 -5.06 -24.55 12.36
N ASN A 129 -5.77 -23.45 12.68
CA ASN A 129 -6.15 -22.47 11.67
C ASN A 129 -4.90 -21.78 11.10
N LYS A 130 -4.88 -21.67 9.76
CA LYS A 130 -3.87 -20.96 8.97
C LYS A 130 -4.57 -19.96 8.06
N GLU A 131 -4.24 -18.70 8.23
CA GLU A 131 -4.87 -17.58 7.52
C GLU A 131 -3.84 -16.50 7.18
N LYS A 132 -4.23 -15.57 6.30
CA LYS A 132 -3.53 -14.31 6.12
C LYS A 132 -4.30 -13.20 6.82
N LYS A 133 -3.58 -12.25 7.40
CA LYS A 133 -4.17 -11.07 8.02
C LYS A 133 -3.48 -9.83 7.47
N THR A 134 -4.28 -8.79 7.20
CA THR A 134 -3.83 -7.49 6.73
C THR A 134 -4.29 -6.44 7.72
N ILE A 135 -3.38 -5.55 8.11
CA ILE A 135 -3.63 -4.45 9.04
C ILE A 135 -3.16 -3.16 8.40
N THR A 136 -4.05 -2.18 8.29
CA THR A 136 -3.73 -0.86 7.76
C THR A 136 -3.76 0.16 8.88
N PHE A 137 -2.73 0.98 8.98
CA PHE A 137 -2.64 2.02 10.00
C PHE A 137 -1.86 3.23 9.49
N THR A 138 -2.12 4.40 10.07
CA THR A 138 -1.39 5.64 9.80
C THR A 138 -0.50 5.97 10.99
N THR A 139 0.78 6.22 10.74
CA THR A 139 1.72 6.68 11.76
C THR A 139 1.35 8.06 12.30
N GLY A 140 1.79 8.39 13.51
CA GLY A 140 1.78 9.77 14.00
C GLY A 140 2.93 10.58 13.38
N SER A 141 3.20 11.77 13.91
CA SER A 141 4.29 12.64 13.42
C SER A 141 5.69 12.11 13.71
N LYS A 142 5.81 11.03 14.48
CA LYS A 142 7.10 10.39 14.76
C LYS A 142 7.50 9.43 13.64
N GLU A 143 8.80 9.30 13.41
CA GLU A 143 9.38 8.38 12.41
C GLU A 143 10.02 7.14 13.06
N ASN A 144 9.96 7.04 14.39
CA ASN A 144 10.65 6.03 15.18
C ASN A 144 9.76 4.83 15.52
N TYR A 145 8.80 4.51 14.65
CA TYR A 145 7.89 3.40 14.85
C TYR A 145 8.54 2.05 14.51
N TYR A 146 8.12 1.01 15.22
CA TYR A 146 8.42 -0.38 14.89
C TYR A 146 7.21 -1.26 15.14
N LEU A 147 7.10 -2.35 14.40
CA LEU A 147 5.99 -3.29 14.49
C LEU A 147 6.23 -4.30 15.60
N ILE A 148 5.15 -4.72 16.27
CA ILE A 148 5.15 -5.73 17.33
C ILE A 148 4.04 -6.72 17.04
N TRP A 149 4.34 -8.01 17.15
CA TRP A 149 3.36 -9.08 17.32
C TRP A 149 3.50 -9.68 18.72
N GLY A 150 2.44 -10.24 19.28
CA GLY A 150 2.53 -10.95 20.55
C GLY A 150 1.30 -11.77 20.93
N ILE A 151 1.38 -12.37 22.11
CA ILE A 151 0.33 -13.22 22.70
C ILE A 151 -0.04 -12.65 24.07
N HIS A 152 -1.34 -12.53 24.33
CA HIS A 152 -1.89 -12.16 25.63
C HIS A 152 -2.47 -13.37 26.37
N LYS A 153 -2.06 -13.58 27.63
CA LYS A 153 -2.46 -14.69 28.54
C LYS A 153 -2.38 -16.10 27.94
N GLY A 154 -1.30 -16.38 27.22
CA GLY A 154 -0.93 -17.72 26.81
C GLY A 154 -1.53 -18.23 25.50
N GLY A 155 -0.77 -19.06 24.80
CA GLY A 155 -1.08 -19.57 23.47
C GLY A 155 0.19 -19.86 22.65
N ALA A 156 0.01 -20.26 21.39
CA ALA A 156 1.11 -20.51 20.48
C ALA A 156 0.77 -20.04 19.06
N LEU A 157 1.72 -19.33 18.44
CA LEU A 157 1.54 -18.62 17.17
C LEU A 157 2.77 -18.81 16.29
N SER A 158 2.55 -19.16 15.03
CA SER A 158 3.56 -18.99 13.99
C SER A 158 3.23 -17.80 13.09
N LEU A 159 4.27 -17.16 12.55
CA LEU A 159 4.19 -16.09 11.56
C LEU A 159 5.10 -16.39 10.37
N ASP A 160 4.65 -15.98 9.20
CA ASP A 160 5.34 -16.17 7.93
C ASP A 160 4.86 -15.14 6.89
N ASP A 161 5.55 -15.03 5.76
CA ASP A 161 5.24 -14.14 4.63
C ASP A 161 4.88 -12.69 5.05
N ILE A 162 5.66 -12.07 5.93
CA ILE A 162 5.39 -10.70 6.39
C ILE A 162 5.75 -9.71 5.29
N THR A 163 4.78 -8.90 4.88
CA THR A 163 4.96 -7.83 3.92
C THR A 163 4.51 -6.50 4.51
N ILE A 164 5.29 -5.46 4.28
CA ILE A 164 4.98 -4.08 4.68
C ILE A 164 4.92 -3.24 3.40
N HIS A 165 3.78 -2.60 3.16
CA HIS A 165 3.55 -1.74 2.01
C HIS A 165 3.18 -0.33 2.46
N LYS A 166 3.86 0.69 1.92
CA LYS A 166 3.43 2.08 2.02
C LYS A 166 2.19 2.25 1.14
N VAL A 167 1.11 2.80 1.70
CA VAL A 167 -0.21 2.93 1.05
C VAL A 167 -0.49 4.37 0.63
N SER A 168 -0.11 5.34 1.45
CA SER A 168 -0.22 6.76 1.10
C SER A 168 1.15 7.37 0.81
N GLU A 169 1.22 8.26 -0.16
CA GLU A 169 2.34 9.19 -0.30
C GLU A 169 2.02 10.48 0.46
N SER A 170 2.75 10.69 1.55
CA SER A 170 2.64 11.84 2.46
C SER A 170 3.75 12.90 2.23
N PHE A 171 4.74 12.59 1.39
CA PHE A 171 5.91 13.43 1.13
C PHE A 171 6.76 13.76 2.36
N GLU A 172 6.58 13.07 3.49
CA GLU A 172 7.23 13.36 4.78
C GLU A 172 8.76 13.17 4.73
N ARG A 173 9.28 12.56 3.67
CA ARG A 173 10.71 12.56 3.32
C ARG A 173 11.27 13.94 2.93
N GLY A 174 10.41 14.92 2.67
CA GLY A 174 10.79 16.25 2.21
C GLY A 174 11.26 16.30 0.75
N SER A 175 10.99 15.26 -0.06
CA SER A 175 11.43 15.18 -1.45
C SER A 175 10.52 14.28 -2.29
N TYR A 176 10.42 14.57 -3.60
CA TYR A 176 9.87 13.64 -4.58
C TYR A 176 10.78 12.43 -4.82
N SER A 177 12.08 12.53 -4.52
CA SER A 177 13.02 11.42 -4.69
C SER A 177 12.64 10.25 -3.79
N GLY A 178 12.49 9.06 -4.39
CA GLY A 178 12.03 7.86 -3.68
C GLY A 178 10.50 7.73 -3.58
N THR A 179 9.74 8.68 -4.13
CA THR A 179 8.28 8.56 -4.28
C THR A 179 7.92 8.00 -5.66
N ASP A 180 6.64 7.70 -5.83
CA ASP A 180 6.03 7.32 -7.12
C ASP A 180 5.61 8.53 -7.96
N PHE A 181 6.03 9.74 -7.57
CA PHE A 181 5.63 11.00 -8.19
C PHE A 181 6.84 11.78 -8.71
N LEU A 182 6.63 12.46 -9.83
CA LEU A 182 7.58 13.37 -10.45
C LEU A 182 7.12 14.82 -10.28
N PRO A 183 8.02 15.75 -9.93
CA PRO A 183 7.72 17.17 -10.02
C PRO A 183 7.71 17.58 -11.50
N VAL A 184 6.56 18.04 -12.00
CA VAL A 184 6.50 18.75 -13.29
C VAL A 184 7.01 20.17 -13.06
N VAL A 185 6.31 20.92 -12.21
CA VAL A 185 6.76 22.23 -11.68
C VAL A 185 6.44 22.41 -10.18
N GLY A 186 5.87 21.40 -9.53
CA GLY A 186 5.59 21.40 -8.09
C GLY A 186 6.86 21.22 -7.24
N ILE A 187 6.79 21.64 -5.98
CA ILE A 187 7.87 21.46 -5.00
C ILE A 187 7.34 20.80 -3.73
N ILE A 188 8.22 20.18 -2.95
CA ILE A 188 7.88 19.79 -1.58
C ILE A 188 8.19 20.97 -0.66
N SER A 189 7.22 21.36 0.17
CA SER A 189 7.31 22.52 1.06
C SER A 189 7.17 22.11 2.52
N SER A 190 8.02 22.67 3.37
CA SER A 190 7.93 22.57 4.84
C SER A 190 7.38 23.82 5.52
N ASP A 191 6.97 24.82 4.73
CA ASP A 191 6.30 26.03 5.22
C ASP A 191 4.94 25.66 5.83
N PRO A 192 4.69 25.86 7.14
CA PRO A 192 3.45 25.44 7.80
C PRO A 192 2.18 26.03 7.18
N SER A 193 2.29 27.18 6.49
CA SER A 193 1.15 27.77 5.77
C SER A 193 0.76 26.98 4.51
N LYS A 194 1.69 26.18 3.97
CA LYS A 194 1.58 25.37 2.75
C LYS A 194 1.54 23.86 3.03
N VAL A 195 1.61 23.44 4.28
CA VAL A 195 1.52 22.03 4.64
C VAL A 195 0.06 21.66 4.89
N VAL A 196 -0.34 20.48 4.42
CA VAL A 196 -1.64 19.87 4.66
C VAL A 196 -1.60 19.09 5.97
N ASN A 197 -0.73 18.09 6.07
CA ASN A 197 -0.50 17.27 7.25
C ASN A 197 1.01 17.09 7.49
N GLY A 198 1.40 16.79 8.73
CA GLY A 198 2.80 16.51 9.04
C GLY A 198 3.76 17.69 8.89
N PHE A 199 4.95 17.43 8.35
CA PHE A 199 6.03 18.40 8.16
C PHE A 199 6.19 18.86 6.73
N TYR A 200 5.74 18.08 5.74
CA TYR A 200 5.94 18.34 4.33
C TYR A 200 4.68 18.03 3.53
N SER A 201 4.41 18.83 2.50
CA SER A 201 3.41 18.49 1.48
C SER A 201 3.88 18.94 0.11
N ALA A 202 3.32 18.35 -0.94
CA ALA A 202 3.51 18.83 -2.30
C ALA A 202 2.76 20.16 -2.49
N TYR A 203 3.47 21.21 -2.87
CA TYR A 203 2.96 22.56 -3.11
C TYR A 203 3.00 22.91 -4.61
N LEU A 204 1.87 23.39 -5.10
CA LEU A 204 1.56 23.71 -6.48
C LEU A 204 1.19 25.20 -6.57
N SER A 205 1.80 25.96 -7.46
CA SER A 205 1.56 27.41 -7.59
C SER A 205 1.59 27.88 -9.05
N SER A 206 0.52 28.54 -9.47
CA SER A 206 0.37 29.07 -10.82
C SER A 206 0.17 30.59 -10.80
N PRO A 207 0.90 31.36 -11.63
CA PRO A 207 0.55 32.76 -11.86
C PRO A 207 -0.76 32.86 -12.68
N THR A 208 -1.53 33.93 -12.48
CA THR A 208 -2.80 34.17 -13.20
C THR A 208 -2.64 34.34 -14.70
N SER A 209 -1.42 34.56 -15.20
CA SER A 209 -1.10 34.59 -16.63
C SER A 209 -1.06 33.21 -17.31
N LYS A 210 -1.12 32.11 -16.54
CA LYS A 210 -1.09 30.74 -17.05
C LYS A 210 -2.47 30.13 -16.96
N GLU A 211 -2.98 29.74 -18.13
CA GLU A 211 -4.29 29.10 -18.24
C GLU A 211 -4.24 27.66 -17.73
N TRP A 212 -3.28 26.85 -18.18
CA TRP A 212 -3.12 25.45 -17.78
C TRP A 212 -1.71 25.19 -17.25
N ILE A 213 -1.61 24.56 -16.08
CA ILE A 213 -0.32 24.12 -15.54
C ILE A 213 -0.49 22.86 -14.69
N GLU A 214 0.30 21.85 -15.04
CA GLU A 214 0.39 20.56 -14.36
C GLU A 214 1.62 20.58 -13.43
N PHE A 215 1.51 20.07 -12.22
CA PHE A 215 2.56 20.27 -11.20
C PHE A 215 3.21 19.01 -10.69
N ALA A 216 2.41 17.97 -10.50
CA ALA A 216 2.85 16.69 -10.04
C ALA A 216 2.15 15.63 -10.88
N SER A 217 2.90 14.62 -11.28
CA SER A 217 2.36 13.45 -11.96
C SER A 217 2.93 12.18 -11.36
N THR A 218 2.22 11.06 -11.52
CA THR A 218 2.82 9.75 -11.22
C THR A 218 3.96 9.44 -12.20
N ASP A 219 5.03 8.84 -11.71
CA ASP A 219 6.11 8.28 -12.54
C ASP A 219 5.58 7.05 -13.28
N THR A 220 5.48 7.14 -14.61
CA THR A 220 4.94 6.05 -15.44
C THR A 220 5.83 4.82 -15.43
N ASN A 221 7.08 4.88 -14.97
CA ASN A 221 7.92 3.70 -14.80
C ASN A 221 7.59 2.92 -13.52
N LYS A 222 7.04 3.60 -12.50
CA LYS A 222 6.75 3.02 -11.18
C LYS A 222 5.27 2.69 -11.00
N VAL A 223 4.39 3.57 -11.46
CA VAL A 223 2.94 3.40 -11.37
C VAL A 223 2.39 2.94 -12.70
N LYS A 224 1.80 1.73 -12.71
CA LYS A 224 1.18 1.13 -13.89
C LYS A 224 -0.31 0.98 -13.67
N PHE A 225 -1.10 1.48 -14.60
CA PHE A 225 -2.55 1.31 -14.61
C PHE A 225 -2.94 0.25 -15.64
N GLN A 226 -3.71 -0.74 -15.22
CA GLN A 226 -4.25 -1.77 -16.10
C GLN A 226 -5.35 -1.18 -16.98
N SER A 227 -5.49 -1.69 -18.20
CA SER A 227 -6.59 -1.33 -19.10
C SER A 227 -7.94 -1.78 -18.53
N ASN A 228 -9.02 -1.07 -18.85
CA ASN A 228 -10.40 -1.41 -18.48
C ASN A 228 -10.62 -1.67 -16.98
N THR A 229 -9.80 -1.05 -16.14
CA THR A 229 -9.72 -1.32 -14.69
C THR A 229 -10.17 -0.09 -13.92
N THR A 230 -11.00 -0.30 -12.90
CA THR A 230 -11.49 0.79 -12.05
C THR A 230 -10.54 1.04 -10.89
N TYR A 231 -10.22 2.31 -10.68
CA TYR A 231 -9.37 2.82 -9.62
C TYR A 231 -10.09 3.90 -8.81
N THR A 232 -9.71 4.01 -7.54
CA THR A 232 -9.92 5.20 -6.72
C THR A 232 -8.60 5.89 -6.46
N VAL A 233 -8.62 7.21 -6.51
CA VAL A 233 -7.50 8.06 -6.07
C VAL A 233 -8.05 9.01 -5.02
N SER A 234 -7.49 8.96 -3.81
CA SER A 234 -7.79 9.93 -2.76
C SER A 234 -6.56 10.73 -2.40
N PHE A 235 -6.75 12.00 -2.05
CA PHE A 235 -5.67 12.88 -1.60
C PHE A 235 -6.24 13.94 -0.64
N ALA A 236 -5.48 14.25 0.40
CA ALA A 236 -5.72 15.42 1.22
C ALA A 236 -5.24 16.67 0.48
N TYR A 237 -5.89 17.80 0.73
CA TYR A 237 -5.50 19.07 0.11
C TYR A 237 -5.72 20.26 1.02
N ARG A 238 -5.02 21.34 0.71
CA ARG A 238 -5.23 22.69 1.27
C ARG A 238 -5.25 23.71 0.15
N SER A 239 -6.33 24.48 0.05
CA SER A 239 -6.42 25.64 -0.83
C SER A 239 -5.56 26.77 -0.25
N ILE A 240 -4.52 27.20 -0.97
CA ILE A 240 -3.57 28.22 -0.51
C ILE A 240 -3.87 29.58 -1.13
N ASP A 241 -4.24 29.61 -2.40
CA ASP A 241 -4.71 30.81 -3.09
C ASP A 241 -5.77 30.40 -4.12
N MET A 242 -7.02 30.76 -3.83
CA MET A 242 -8.14 30.58 -4.73
C MET A 242 -9.16 31.71 -4.54
N GLN A 243 -9.65 32.24 -5.67
CA GLN A 243 -10.77 33.17 -5.70
C GLN A 243 -11.96 32.48 -6.37
N PRO A 244 -12.90 31.88 -5.59
CA PRO A 244 -13.97 31.06 -6.15
C PRO A 244 -14.96 31.83 -7.04
N THR A 245 -15.02 33.16 -6.90
CA THR A 245 -15.87 34.04 -7.72
C THR A 245 -15.32 34.24 -9.13
N ASP A 246 -14.05 33.95 -9.37
CA ASP A 246 -13.47 33.91 -10.71
C ASP A 246 -13.68 32.50 -11.27
N SER A 247 -14.63 32.35 -12.19
CA SER A 247 -14.93 31.05 -12.82
C SER A 247 -13.77 30.50 -13.65
N ASN A 248 -12.78 31.33 -13.98
CA ASN A 248 -11.57 30.92 -14.68
C ASN A 248 -10.53 30.29 -13.73
N ARG A 249 -10.73 30.35 -12.40
CA ARG A 249 -9.78 29.83 -11.42
C ARG A 249 -10.31 28.57 -10.76
N PHE A 250 -9.61 27.46 -10.97
CA PHE A 250 -9.92 26.19 -10.33
C PHE A 250 -8.70 25.28 -10.26
N PHE A 251 -8.71 24.38 -9.29
CA PHE A 251 -7.83 23.23 -9.22
C PHE A 251 -8.44 22.07 -9.98
N TYR A 252 -7.61 21.17 -10.49
CA TYR A 252 -8.09 19.96 -11.14
C TYR A 252 -7.19 18.75 -10.91
N PHE A 253 -7.80 17.59 -11.08
CA PHE A 253 -7.18 16.27 -11.08
C PHE A 253 -7.70 15.48 -12.27
N SER A 254 -6.84 14.66 -12.88
CA SER A 254 -7.27 13.67 -13.87
C SER A 254 -6.22 12.57 -14.07
N ALA A 255 -6.64 11.48 -14.70
CA ALA A 255 -5.76 10.48 -15.30
C ALA A 255 -5.74 10.66 -16.83
N ARG A 256 -4.55 10.73 -17.44
CA ARG A 256 -4.40 10.87 -18.90
C ARG A 256 -3.61 9.69 -19.47
N GLY A 257 -4.05 9.20 -20.63
CA GLY A 257 -3.27 8.26 -21.43
C GLY A 257 -1.99 8.91 -21.93
N ILE A 258 -0.87 8.18 -21.98
CA ILE A 258 0.43 8.73 -22.39
C ILE A 258 0.45 9.32 -23.82
N ASP A 259 -0.48 8.90 -24.68
CA ASP A 259 -0.65 9.41 -26.04
C ASP A 259 -1.52 10.69 -26.11
N ASN A 260 -2.01 11.16 -24.95
CA ASN A 260 -2.91 12.29 -24.78
C ASN A 260 -4.28 12.13 -25.49
N THR A 261 -4.69 10.92 -25.87
CA THR A 261 -5.98 10.71 -26.55
C THR A 261 -7.12 10.44 -25.58
N GLU A 262 -6.83 10.05 -24.35
CA GLU A 262 -7.81 9.75 -23.32
C GLU A 262 -7.59 10.51 -22.02
N VAL A 263 -8.68 11.04 -21.47
CA VAL A 263 -8.74 11.70 -20.16
C VAL A 263 -9.85 11.04 -19.35
N LYS A 264 -9.52 10.59 -18.14
CA LYS A 264 -10.44 9.92 -17.21
C LYS A 264 -10.42 10.60 -15.85
N GLY A 265 -11.50 10.43 -15.09
CA GLY A 265 -11.57 10.94 -13.72
C GLY A 265 -11.41 12.46 -13.61
N TRP A 266 -11.78 13.21 -14.65
CA TRP A 266 -11.73 14.66 -14.61
C TRP A 266 -12.52 15.19 -13.40
N THR A 267 -11.85 15.91 -12.52
CA THR A 267 -12.46 16.55 -11.36
C THR A 267 -11.85 17.93 -11.20
N SER A 268 -12.70 18.95 -11.06
CA SER A 268 -12.28 20.33 -10.79
C SER A 268 -12.99 20.89 -9.56
N TRP A 269 -12.30 21.75 -8.82
CA TRP A 269 -12.85 22.43 -7.66
C TRP A 269 -12.16 23.77 -7.42
N ASN A 270 -12.82 24.69 -6.73
CA ASN A 270 -12.33 26.05 -6.49
C ASN A 270 -12.58 26.48 -5.04
N ASP A 271 -12.39 25.55 -4.11
CA ASP A 271 -12.61 25.80 -2.68
C ASP A 271 -11.78 27.01 -2.21
N VAL A 272 -12.41 27.90 -1.41
CA VAL A 272 -11.83 29.18 -0.98
C VAL A 272 -10.52 28.99 -0.21
N THR A 273 -9.60 29.95 -0.34
CA THR A 273 -8.33 29.99 0.41
C THR A 273 -8.51 29.63 1.88
N GLY A 274 -7.66 28.74 2.39
CA GLY A 274 -7.68 28.23 3.75
C GLY A 274 -8.48 26.94 3.93
N THR A 275 -9.32 26.56 2.95
CA THR A 275 -10.06 25.30 3.00
C THR A 275 -9.09 24.11 2.99
N GLN A 276 -9.30 23.18 3.91
CA GLN A 276 -8.67 21.85 3.91
C GLN A 276 -9.74 20.77 3.73
N GLY A 277 -9.36 19.68 3.09
CA GLY A 277 -10.24 18.52 2.98
C GLY A 277 -9.59 17.38 2.23
N THR A 278 -10.42 16.42 1.84
CA THR A 278 -10.00 15.26 1.04
C THR A 278 -10.85 15.23 -0.23
N LYS A 279 -10.23 14.89 -1.35
CA LYS A 279 -10.95 14.53 -2.57
C LYS A 279 -10.72 13.05 -2.85
N THR A 280 -11.76 12.37 -3.32
CA THR A 280 -11.70 10.99 -3.81
C THR A 280 -12.31 10.95 -5.18
N VAL A 281 -11.57 10.41 -6.15
CA VAL A 281 -11.97 10.33 -7.55
C VAL A 281 -11.94 8.87 -7.98
N THR A 282 -13.08 8.38 -8.46
CA THR A 282 -13.20 7.03 -9.04
C THR A 282 -13.21 7.15 -10.55
N PHE A 283 -12.39 6.36 -11.24
CA PHE A 283 -12.40 6.30 -12.70
C PHE A 283 -12.05 4.91 -13.22
N THR A 284 -12.50 4.60 -14.43
CA THR A 284 -12.15 3.38 -15.15
C THR A 284 -11.26 3.76 -16.33
N THR A 285 -10.10 3.12 -16.42
CA THR A 285 -9.21 3.26 -17.58
C THR A 285 -9.87 2.68 -18.84
N GLY A 286 -9.46 3.18 -20.01
CA GLY A 286 -9.84 2.60 -21.30
C GLY A 286 -8.91 1.45 -21.68
N ASP A 287 -8.78 1.20 -22.98
CA ASP A 287 -7.97 0.10 -23.52
C ASP A 287 -6.45 0.32 -23.39
N GLN A 288 -6.04 1.54 -23.04
CA GLN A 288 -4.63 1.84 -22.82
C GLN A 288 -4.14 1.25 -21.50
N THR A 289 -2.88 0.81 -21.49
CA THR A 289 -2.21 0.21 -20.32
C THR A 289 -1.26 1.19 -19.60
N ASN A 290 -1.22 2.44 -20.04
CA ASN A 290 -0.31 3.46 -19.51
C ASN A 290 -1.08 4.77 -19.36
N TYR A 291 -1.76 4.92 -18.22
CA TYR A 291 -2.24 6.21 -17.73
C TYR A 291 -1.23 6.78 -16.74
N TYR A 292 -1.22 8.09 -16.60
CA TYR A 292 -0.60 8.77 -15.46
C TYR A 292 -1.60 9.69 -14.80
N LEU A 293 -1.48 9.86 -13.49
CA LEU A 293 -2.27 10.82 -12.73
C LEU A 293 -1.56 12.17 -12.74
N PHE A 294 -2.31 13.26 -12.74
CA PHE A 294 -1.76 14.60 -12.61
C PHE A 294 -2.72 15.54 -11.90
N TRP A 295 -2.13 16.52 -11.21
CA TRP A 295 -2.82 17.63 -10.57
C TRP A 295 -2.40 18.94 -11.22
N GLY A 296 -3.34 19.87 -11.33
CA GLY A 296 -3.09 21.15 -11.96
C GLY A 296 -3.95 22.29 -11.45
N ILE A 297 -3.60 23.48 -11.92
CA ILE A 297 -4.30 24.73 -11.61
C ILE A 297 -4.64 25.43 -12.91
N HIS A 298 -5.88 25.87 -13.03
CA HIS A 298 -6.36 26.70 -14.12
C HIS A 298 -6.46 28.17 -13.69
N GLY A 299 -5.99 29.10 -14.53
CA GLY A 299 -6.18 30.54 -14.33
C GLY A 299 -5.48 31.17 -13.12
N GLY A 300 -4.54 30.46 -12.49
CA GLY A 300 -3.75 30.96 -11.35
C GLY A 300 -4.29 30.59 -9.96
N GLY A 301 -3.37 30.49 -9.01
CA GLY A 301 -3.67 30.12 -7.63
C GLY A 301 -2.60 29.22 -7.03
N ALA A 302 -2.86 28.70 -5.83
CA ALA A 302 -1.96 27.78 -5.16
C ALA A 302 -2.71 26.71 -4.37
N LEU A 303 -2.17 25.49 -4.39
CA LEU A 303 -2.74 24.28 -3.81
C LEU A 303 -1.61 23.49 -3.14
N SER A 304 -1.90 22.89 -2.00
CA SER A 304 -1.08 21.80 -1.48
C SER A 304 -1.85 20.49 -1.51
N ILE A 305 -1.16 19.40 -1.83
CA ILE A 305 -1.69 18.04 -1.81
C ILE A 305 -0.81 17.13 -0.97
N ASP A 306 -1.43 16.14 -0.37
CA ASP A 306 -0.81 15.23 0.58
C ASP A 306 -1.61 13.93 0.68
N ASP A 307 -1.08 12.93 1.37
CA ASP A 307 -1.74 11.65 1.66
C ASP A 307 -2.38 10.98 0.42
N ILE A 308 -1.64 10.94 -0.68
CA ILE A 308 -2.14 10.40 -1.95
C ILE A 308 -2.21 8.88 -1.85
N VAL A 309 -3.40 8.31 -2.04
CA VAL A 309 -3.65 6.86 -2.09
C VAL A 309 -4.23 6.51 -3.44
N ILE A 310 -3.64 5.51 -4.10
CA ILE A 310 -4.13 4.93 -5.34
C ILE A 310 -4.57 3.50 -5.05
N GLN A 311 -5.83 3.17 -5.30
CA GLN A 311 -6.37 1.85 -5.03
C GLN A 311 -7.05 1.27 -6.27
N GLN A 312 -6.65 0.06 -6.65
CA GLN A 312 -7.33 -0.73 -7.68
C GLN A 312 -8.57 -1.41 -7.08
N LEU A 313 -9.74 -1.17 -7.68
CA LEU A 313 -11.01 -1.77 -7.24
C LEU A 313 -11.42 -2.99 -8.06
N THR A 314 -11.15 -2.98 -9.38
CA THR A 314 -11.41 -4.15 -10.23
C THR A 314 -10.23 -5.11 -10.17
N THR A 315 -10.46 -6.39 -9.87
CA THR A 315 -9.39 -7.41 -9.88
C THR A 315 -9.71 -8.55 -10.84
N TYR A 316 -8.67 -9.08 -11.48
CA TYR A 316 -8.75 -10.13 -12.49
C TYR A 316 -8.01 -11.37 -12.01
N GLN A 317 -8.54 -12.55 -12.32
CA GLN A 317 -7.86 -13.82 -12.14
C GLN A 317 -7.79 -14.56 -13.45
N TYR A 318 -6.63 -15.16 -13.72
CA TYR A 318 -6.36 -15.91 -14.94
C TYR A 318 -6.01 -17.35 -14.59
N ASP A 319 -6.33 -18.28 -15.49
CA ASP A 319 -5.85 -19.65 -15.40
C ASP A 319 -4.39 -19.79 -15.87
N ALA A 320 -3.85 -21.01 -15.77
CA ALA A 320 -2.48 -21.32 -16.17
C ALA A 320 -2.18 -21.08 -17.66
N ASN A 321 -3.22 -20.95 -18.50
CA ASN A 321 -3.10 -20.66 -19.93
C ASN A 321 -3.29 -19.16 -20.23
N GLY A 322 -3.40 -18.30 -19.20
CA GLY A 322 -3.58 -16.86 -19.34
C GLY A 322 -5.01 -16.44 -19.71
N ARG A 323 -6.00 -17.33 -19.60
CA ARG A 323 -7.41 -17.00 -19.88
C ARG A 323 -8.08 -16.42 -18.64
N LEU A 324 -8.89 -15.38 -18.82
CA LEU A 324 -9.58 -14.70 -17.72
C LEU A 324 -10.66 -15.61 -17.13
N VAL A 325 -10.53 -16.01 -15.87
CA VAL A 325 -11.50 -16.90 -15.19
C VAL A 325 -12.38 -16.18 -14.17
N GLN A 326 -11.95 -15.01 -13.70
CA GLN A 326 -12.74 -14.22 -12.76
C GLN A 326 -12.46 -12.72 -12.89
N ILE A 327 -13.51 -11.91 -12.82
CA ILE A 327 -13.44 -10.48 -12.57
C ILE A 327 -14.18 -10.22 -11.26
N ARG A 328 -13.59 -9.45 -10.35
CA ARG A 328 -14.29 -8.85 -9.22
C ARG A 328 -14.42 -7.37 -9.48
N MET A 329 -15.67 -6.91 -9.49
CA MET A 329 -16.03 -5.52 -9.72
C MET A 329 -15.95 -4.68 -8.43
N PRO A 330 -15.94 -3.34 -8.54
CA PRO A 330 -15.89 -2.44 -7.38
C PRO A 330 -17.02 -2.62 -6.36
N ASP A 331 -18.20 -3.05 -6.81
CA ASP A 331 -19.38 -3.34 -5.98
C ASP A 331 -19.35 -4.74 -5.35
N ASN A 332 -18.20 -5.41 -5.40
CA ASN A 332 -17.96 -6.81 -5.01
C ASN A 332 -18.67 -7.86 -5.85
N GLN A 333 -19.41 -7.50 -6.91
CA GLN A 333 -19.96 -8.46 -7.85
C GLN A 333 -18.84 -9.27 -8.49
N VAL A 334 -19.04 -10.57 -8.63
CA VAL A 334 -18.03 -11.46 -9.24
C VAL A 334 -18.58 -12.04 -10.52
N VAL A 335 -17.85 -11.84 -11.61
CA VAL A 335 -18.11 -12.50 -12.90
C VAL A 335 -17.10 -13.62 -13.08
N ARG A 336 -17.57 -14.83 -13.37
CA ARG A 336 -16.74 -16.01 -13.61
C ARG A 336 -16.89 -16.51 -15.03
N TYR A 337 -15.78 -16.94 -15.60
CA TYR A 337 -15.71 -17.52 -16.93
C TYR A 337 -15.18 -18.95 -16.86
N SER A 338 -15.83 -19.86 -17.59
CA SER A 338 -15.40 -21.25 -17.71
C SER A 338 -15.12 -21.58 -19.16
N TYR A 339 -14.06 -22.36 -19.39
CA TYR A 339 -13.62 -22.75 -20.72
C TYR A 339 -13.54 -24.28 -20.85
N ASP A 340 -13.76 -24.78 -22.06
CA ASP A 340 -13.48 -26.18 -22.39
C ASP A 340 -11.97 -26.45 -22.54
N LEU A 341 -11.63 -27.71 -22.80
CA LEU A 341 -10.25 -28.17 -23.04
C LEU A 341 -9.62 -27.57 -24.30
N ASN A 342 -10.43 -27.14 -25.27
CA ASN A 342 -9.97 -26.58 -26.54
C ASN A 342 -9.75 -25.06 -26.45
N GLY A 343 -10.11 -24.41 -25.34
CA GLY A 343 -10.00 -22.96 -25.21
C GLY A 343 -11.31 -22.19 -25.33
N ASN A 344 -12.42 -22.86 -25.66
CA ASN A 344 -13.67 -22.17 -25.96
C ASN A 344 -14.42 -21.79 -24.67
N LEU A 345 -14.96 -20.58 -24.64
CA LEU A 345 -15.80 -20.13 -23.54
C LEU A 345 -17.11 -20.93 -23.52
N ILE A 346 -17.38 -21.60 -22.40
CA ILE A 346 -18.59 -22.42 -22.21
C ILE A 346 -19.57 -21.82 -21.21
N SER A 347 -19.14 -20.89 -20.35
CA SER A 347 -20.03 -20.25 -19.38
C SER A 347 -19.51 -18.89 -18.94
N THR A 348 -20.44 -17.95 -18.78
CA THR A 348 -20.26 -16.70 -18.03
C THR A 348 -21.30 -16.69 -16.92
N LYS A 349 -20.86 -16.56 -15.66
CA LYS A 349 -21.74 -16.54 -14.50
C LYS A 349 -21.49 -15.27 -13.68
N VAL A 350 -22.57 -14.64 -13.23
CA VAL A 350 -22.54 -13.51 -12.31
C VAL A 350 -23.03 -14.01 -10.95
N ASP A 351 -22.24 -13.76 -9.90
CA ASP A 351 -22.53 -14.14 -8.50
C ASP A 351 -22.75 -12.92 -7.61
#